data_AF-A0A814LAX8-F1
#
_entry.id   AF-A0A814LAX8-F1
#
_cell.length_a   1.000
_cell.length_b   1.000
_cell.length_c   1.000
_cell.angle_alpha   90.00
_cell.angle_beta   90.00
_cell.angle_gamma   90.00
#
_symmetry.space_group_name_H-M   'P 1'
#
loop_
_entity.id
_entity.type
_entity.pdbx_description
1 polymer ?
#
loop_
_entity_poly.entity_id
_entity_poly.type
_entity_poly.pdbx_seq_one_letter_code
_entity_poly.pdbx_strand_id
1 'polypeptide(L)'
;MKAVIFTIVQLWIVLLIDAKPLNILVSRPLRYVVEPIDRNGISPENLGRALRDDILVPGPKSNVMNRGVAYNFANKWPYGIVPYDMSPITNSGDRDMIRNAMDWVVYDTGSPIAGSDSRAPCVYFRPREAGDETFLTIRYGQGCNAHMGYWQNFGLTMTLQKDNEANCFHSGTIKHELLHVLGFDHEQNRPDRDNYVTINYGNIDSEWHYAFEKSTWGKTAVDLGTSYDYSSIMHYGRDYFSNNGQPTIVPKQANAPIGSSDDLSPTDIVEVRRFYGCPA
;
A
#
# COMPACT_ATOMS: atom_id res chain seq x y z
N MET A 1 -10.07 85.87 6.39
CA MET A 1 -11.02 86.70 5.62
C MET A 1 -11.27 86.04 4.27
N LYS A 2 -12.54 85.73 3.92
CA LYS A 2 -13.06 85.34 2.58
C LYS A 2 -12.47 84.05 1.92
N ALA A 3 -13.18 83.25 1.13
CA ALA A 3 -14.63 82.91 1.03
C ALA A 3 -14.73 81.55 0.25
N VAL A 4 -15.48 80.52 0.69
CA VAL A 4 -16.91 80.14 0.43
C VAL A 4 -17.28 79.83 -1.04
N ILE A 5 -18.20 78.84 -1.23
CA ILE A 5 -19.00 78.43 -2.44
C ILE A 5 -18.36 77.27 -3.28
N PHE A 6 -18.97 76.09 -3.56
CA PHE A 6 -20.24 75.45 -3.07
C PHE A 6 -20.36 73.90 -3.29
N THR A 7 -21.61 73.40 -3.31
CA THR A 7 -22.25 72.06 -3.32
C THR A 7 -22.20 71.16 -4.59
N ILE A 8 -22.42 69.83 -4.40
CA ILE A 8 -23.46 68.92 -4.99
C ILE A 8 -23.33 67.56 -4.22
N VAL A 9 -24.26 67.06 -3.38
CA VAL A 9 -25.66 66.57 -3.53
C VAL A 9 -25.75 65.06 -3.87
N GLN A 10 -26.07 64.23 -2.84
CA GLN A 10 -26.87 62.97 -2.85
C GLN A 10 -26.29 61.69 -3.55
N LEU A 11 -26.64 60.42 -3.28
CA LEU A 11 -27.40 59.67 -2.23
C LEU A 11 -27.16 58.13 -2.34
N TRP A 12 -27.32 57.35 -1.24
CA TRP A 12 -27.72 55.89 -1.20
C TRP A 12 -26.86 54.83 -1.96
N ILE A 13 -26.93 53.48 -1.78
CA ILE A 13 -27.44 52.55 -0.74
C ILE A 13 -26.66 51.20 -0.82
N VAL A 14 -26.47 50.55 0.34
CA VAL A 14 -26.29 49.11 0.66
C VAL A 14 -25.98 48.09 -0.44
N LEU A 15 -24.94 47.26 -0.20
CA LEU A 15 -25.02 45.81 -0.40
C LEU A 15 -24.19 45.06 0.68
N LEU A 16 -24.89 44.42 1.61
CA LEU A 16 -24.35 43.41 2.53
C LEU A 16 -24.42 42.04 1.83
N ILE A 17 -23.33 41.27 1.80
CA ILE A 17 -23.37 39.81 1.59
C ILE A 17 -22.37 39.13 2.53
N ASP A 18 -22.85 38.09 3.21
CA ASP A 18 -22.19 37.27 4.23
C ASP A 18 -20.70 36.93 4.01
N ALA A 19 -19.88 37.25 5.02
CA ALA A 19 -18.64 36.51 5.26
C ALA A 19 -18.98 35.16 5.94
N LYS A 20 -19.14 34.10 5.14
CA LYS A 20 -19.25 32.73 5.67
C LYS A 20 -17.88 32.27 6.22
N PRO A 21 -17.86 31.46 7.30
CA PRO A 21 -16.61 31.06 7.96
C PRO A 21 -15.76 30.13 7.10
N LEU A 22 -14.46 30.08 7.40
CA LEU A 22 -13.49 29.16 6.80
C LEU A 22 -13.99 27.70 6.87
N ASN A 23 -14.23 27.10 5.71
CA ASN A 23 -14.31 25.64 5.63
C ASN A 23 -12.92 25.05 5.90
N ILE A 24 -12.76 24.42 7.05
CA ILE A 24 -11.61 23.54 7.32
C ILE A 24 -11.73 22.36 6.34
N LEU A 25 -10.83 22.30 5.36
CA LEU A 25 -10.66 21.14 4.49
C LEU A 25 -10.10 19.98 5.31
N VAL A 26 -11.01 19.19 5.90
CA VAL A 26 -10.66 17.84 6.36
C VAL A 26 -10.33 17.03 5.12
N SER A 27 -9.05 16.70 4.95
CA SER A 27 -8.57 15.79 3.90
C SER A 27 -9.27 14.45 4.07
N ARG A 28 -10.18 14.13 3.14
CA ARG A 28 -10.79 12.79 3.08
C ARG A 28 -9.72 11.78 2.68
N PRO A 29 -9.67 10.59 3.30
CA PRO A 29 -8.88 9.49 2.73
C PRO A 29 -9.39 9.16 1.33
N LEU A 30 -8.47 8.69 0.48
CA LEU A 30 -8.75 8.36 -0.92
C LEU A 30 -9.85 7.30 -1.02
N ARG A 31 -10.84 7.53 -1.89
CA ARG A 31 -11.90 6.55 -2.18
C ARG A 31 -11.36 5.53 -3.18
N TYR A 32 -10.88 4.40 -2.68
CA TYR A 32 -10.51 3.26 -3.52
C TYR A 32 -11.78 2.55 -4.04
N VAL A 33 -12.32 3.02 -5.17
CA VAL A 33 -13.33 2.28 -5.92
C VAL A 33 -12.62 1.38 -6.92
N VAL A 34 -12.41 0.11 -6.55
CA VAL A 34 -11.87 -0.90 -7.47
C VAL A 34 -13.01 -1.37 -8.38
N GLU A 35 -13.27 -0.61 -9.46
CA GLU A 35 -14.16 -1.09 -10.53
C GLU A 35 -13.51 -2.28 -11.30
N PRO A 36 -14.32 -3.17 -11.91
CA PRO A 36 -13.80 -4.36 -12.59
C PRO A 36 -12.90 -3.99 -13.78
N ILE A 37 -11.65 -4.47 -13.75
CA ILE A 37 -10.60 -4.18 -14.72
C ILE A 37 -11.06 -4.39 -16.19
N ASP A 38 -10.72 -3.41 -17.03
CA ASP A 38 -11.06 -3.37 -18.46
C ASP A 38 -10.54 -4.58 -19.28
N ARG A 39 -11.33 -4.98 -20.28
CA ARG A 39 -11.23 -6.24 -21.03
C ARG A 39 -10.30 -6.16 -22.24
N ASN A 40 -9.05 -5.72 -22.05
CA ASN A 40 -8.09 -5.61 -23.14
C ASN A 40 -6.85 -6.51 -22.94
N GLY A 41 -6.97 -7.78 -23.38
CA GLY A 41 -5.82 -8.62 -23.76
C GLY A 41 -5.29 -9.65 -22.76
N ILE A 42 -5.80 -9.73 -21.53
CA ILE A 42 -5.40 -10.75 -20.54
C ILE A 42 -6.53 -11.76 -20.38
N SER A 43 -6.22 -13.07 -20.44
CA SER A 43 -7.24 -14.11 -20.29
C SER A 43 -7.78 -14.18 -18.85
N PRO A 44 -9.07 -14.55 -18.62
CA PRO A 44 -9.71 -14.42 -17.31
C PRO A 44 -9.07 -15.21 -16.16
N GLU A 45 -8.28 -16.24 -16.47
CA GLU A 45 -7.48 -17.02 -15.52
C GLU A 45 -6.19 -16.32 -15.06
N ASN A 46 -5.72 -15.31 -15.80
CA ASN A 46 -4.53 -14.50 -15.50
C ASN A 46 -4.87 -13.12 -14.89
N LEU A 47 -6.15 -12.79 -14.75
CA LEU A 47 -6.59 -11.64 -13.98
C LEU A 47 -6.54 -11.99 -12.49
N GLY A 48 -5.45 -11.60 -11.83
CA GLY A 48 -5.33 -11.65 -10.37
C GLY A 48 -6.54 -11.04 -9.68
N ARG A 49 -6.98 -11.67 -8.59
CA ARG A 49 -8.20 -11.27 -7.87
C ARG A 49 -7.83 -10.59 -6.57
N ALA A 50 -8.50 -9.47 -6.31
CA ALA A 50 -8.55 -8.80 -5.02
C ALA A 50 -8.79 -9.81 -3.87
N LEU A 51 -7.72 -10.15 -3.15
CA LEU A 51 -7.73 -10.86 -1.86
C LEU A 51 -8.08 -9.86 -0.75
N ARG A 52 -7.52 -8.65 -0.89
CA ARG A 52 -7.76 -7.42 -0.17
C ARG A 52 -8.06 -6.33 -1.20
N ASP A 53 -8.14 -5.08 -0.76
CA ASP A 53 -8.22 -3.89 -1.61
C ASP A 53 -7.07 -3.77 -2.61
N ASP A 54 -5.84 -3.99 -2.15
CA ASP A 54 -4.58 -3.84 -2.90
C ASP A 54 -3.90 -5.18 -3.26
N ILE A 55 -4.11 -6.24 -2.49
CA ILE A 55 -3.50 -7.55 -2.75
C ILE A 55 -4.25 -8.33 -3.82
N LEU A 56 -3.51 -8.81 -4.83
CA LEU A 56 -3.97 -9.74 -5.85
C LEU A 56 -3.44 -11.17 -5.62
N VAL A 57 -4.28 -12.18 -5.84
CA VAL A 57 -3.86 -13.59 -5.95
C VAL A 57 -4.47 -14.29 -7.17
N PRO A 58 -3.79 -15.29 -7.79
CA PRO A 58 -4.38 -16.10 -8.86
C PRO A 58 -5.39 -17.14 -8.35
N GLY A 59 -6.43 -17.44 -9.16
CA GLY A 59 -7.36 -18.57 -8.94
C GLY A 59 -8.85 -18.21 -8.76
N PRO A 60 -9.77 -19.20 -8.78
CA PRO A 60 -11.22 -18.98 -8.76
C PRO A 60 -11.84 -18.65 -7.40
N LYS A 61 -12.95 -17.87 -7.40
CA LYS A 61 -13.68 -17.35 -6.22
C LYS A 61 -14.15 -18.42 -5.19
N SER A 62 -14.20 -19.70 -5.55
CA SER A 62 -14.63 -20.77 -4.64
C SER A 62 -13.53 -21.25 -3.69
N ASN A 63 -12.26 -20.99 -4.02
CA ASN A 63 -11.11 -21.46 -3.26
C ASN A 63 -10.52 -20.30 -2.44
N VAL A 64 -11.37 -19.60 -1.67
CA VAL A 64 -10.91 -18.59 -0.70
C VAL A 64 -10.14 -19.31 0.40
N MET A 65 -8.85 -19.51 0.16
CA MET A 65 -7.90 -19.87 1.20
C MET A 65 -7.93 -18.75 2.27
N ASN A 66 -7.80 -19.15 3.53
CA ASN A 66 -7.70 -18.21 4.64
C ASN A 66 -6.38 -17.38 4.50
N ARG A 67 -6.15 -16.35 5.33
CA ARG A 67 -5.24 -15.23 4.95
C ARG A 67 -4.07 -14.99 5.94
N GLY A 68 -3.09 -14.10 5.70
CA GLY A 68 -1.89 -13.99 6.56
C GLY A 68 -0.65 -13.19 6.13
N VAL A 69 -0.07 -12.47 7.11
CA VAL A 69 1.08 -11.51 7.06
C VAL A 69 2.22 -11.90 6.15
N ALA A 70 2.49 -13.18 6.02
CA ALA A 70 3.26 -13.71 4.91
C ALA A 70 2.57 -14.98 4.44
N TYR A 71 2.28 -15.06 3.14
CA TYR A 71 1.66 -16.23 2.55
C TYR A 71 2.56 -17.46 2.77
N ASN A 72 1.94 -18.65 2.74
CA ASN A 72 2.60 -19.95 2.86
C ASN A 72 3.96 -19.99 2.13
N PHE A 73 4.98 -20.56 2.80
CA PHE A 73 6.38 -20.69 2.36
C PHE A 73 6.57 -21.10 0.88
N ALA A 74 5.60 -21.81 0.29
CA ALA A 74 5.56 -22.21 -1.11
C ALA A 74 5.61 -21.05 -2.12
N ASN A 75 5.20 -19.83 -1.75
CA ASN A 75 5.08 -18.70 -2.68
C ASN A 75 6.17 -17.63 -2.47
N LYS A 76 7.36 -18.04 -2.02
CA LYS A 76 8.54 -17.17 -2.01
C LYS A 76 9.14 -17.06 -3.39
N TRP A 77 9.66 -15.89 -3.73
CA TRP A 77 10.49 -15.75 -4.93
C TRP A 77 11.75 -16.62 -4.79
N PRO A 78 12.08 -17.47 -5.78
CA PRO A 78 13.28 -18.29 -5.75
C PRO A 78 14.52 -17.44 -5.47
N TYR A 79 15.28 -17.82 -4.44
CA TYR A 79 16.48 -17.11 -3.98
C TYR A 79 16.27 -15.63 -3.59
N GLY A 80 15.02 -15.20 -3.35
CA GLY A 80 14.71 -13.78 -3.10
C GLY A 80 14.81 -12.89 -4.34
N ILE A 81 14.93 -13.45 -5.54
CA ILE A 81 15.11 -12.70 -6.79
C ILE A 81 13.75 -12.48 -7.45
N VAL A 82 13.42 -11.22 -7.70
CA VAL A 82 12.25 -10.76 -8.44
C VAL A 82 12.71 -10.16 -9.78
N PRO A 83 12.66 -10.93 -10.89
CA PRO A 83 12.78 -10.36 -12.22
C PRO A 83 11.56 -9.48 -12.50
N TYR A 84 11.77 -8.32 -13.11
CA TYR A 84 10.69 -7.39 -13.44
C TYR A 84 10.79 -6.80 -14.86
N ASP A 85 9.63 -6.58 -15.47
CA ASP A 85 9.44 -5.74 -16.65
C ASP A 85 8.64 -4.49 -16.22
N MET A 86 9.20 -3.31 -16.45
CA MET A 86 8.44 -2.05 -16.35
C MET A 86 7.84 -1.72 -17.72
N SER A 87 6.55 -1.43 -17.77
CA SER A 87 5.84 -1.09 -19.00
C SER A 87 6.53 0.07 -19.76
N PRO A 88 6.59 0.03 -21.10
CA PRO A 88 7.21 1.10 -21.90
C PRO A 88 6.58 2.48 -21.71
N ILE A 89 5.31 2.53 -21.28
CA ILE A 89 4.58 3.80 -21.06
C ILE A 89 4.98 4.51 -19.76
N THR A 90 5.68 3.83 -18.83
CA THR A 90 6.14 4.45 -17.58
C THR A 90 7.25 5.44 -17.89
N ASN A 91 7.04 6.73 -17.58
CA ASN A 91 7.99 7.79 -17.89
C ASN A 91 9.27 7.67 -17.03
N SER A 92 10.32 8.39 -17.40
CA SER A 92 11.64 8.27 -16.75
C SER A 92 11.60 8.58 -15.25
N GLY A 93 10.95 9.67 -14.84
CA GLY A 93 10.87 10.05 -13.42
C GLY A 93 10.17 9.00 -12.57
N ASP A 94 9.04 8.47 -13.06
CA ASP A 94 8.30 7.40 -12.38
C ASP A 94 9.09 6.09 -12.30
N ARG A 95 9.82 5.73 -13.36
CA ARG A 95 10.75 4.59 -13.35
C ARG A 95 11.83 4.75 -12.30
N ASP A 96 12.39 5.94 -12.16
CA ASP A 96 13.44 6.23 -11.19
C ASP A 96 12.90 6.20 -9.75
N MET A 97 11.67 6.68 -9.52
CA MET A 97 10.99 6.50 -8.22
C MET A 97 10.80 5.02 -7.86
N ILE A 98 10.38 4.17 -8.81
CA ILE A 98 10.20 2.75 -8.56
C ILE A 98 11.56 2.05 -8.30
N ARG A 99 12.59 2.37 -9.08
CA ARG A 99 13.96 1.85 -8.85
C ARG A 99 14.49 2.26 -7.48
N ASN A 100 14.38 3.53 -7.11
CA ASN A 100 14.82 4.01 -5.80
C ASN A 100 14.09 3.26 -4.67
N ALA A 101 12.79 3.00 -4.80
CA ALA A 101 12.04 2.21 -3.81
C ALA A 101 12.53 0.75 -3.74
N MET A 102 12.82 0.11 -4.87
CA MET A 102 13.44 -1.22 -4.92
C MET A 102 14.82 -1.22 -4.24
N ASP A 103 15.69 -0.26 -4.57
CA ASP A 103 17.05 -0.14 -4.03
C ASP A 103 17.02 0.05 -2.51
N TRP A 104 16.09 0.86 -1.99
CA TRP A 104 15.86 0.99 -0.55
C TRP A 104 15.42 -0.32 0.11
N VAL A 105 14.44 -1.05 -0.46
CA VAL A 105 14.03 -2.36 0.08
C VAL A 105 15.19 -3.35 0.08
N VAL A 106 16.00 -3.40 -0.98
CA VAL A 106 17.19 -4.27 -1.08
C VAL A 106 18.24 -3.89 -0.03
N TYR A 107 18.50 -2.59 0.15
CA TYR A 107 19.46 -2.09 1.14
C TYR A 107 18.99 -2.33 2.58
N ASP A 108 17.77 -1.95 2.92
CA ASP A 108 17.23 -2.06 4.28
C ASP A 108 17.18 -3.52 4.75
N THR A 109 16.76 -4.42 3.86
CA THR A 109 16.68 -5.86 4.14
C THR A 109 18.02 -6.58 4.04
N GLY A 110 19.05 -6.02 3.38
CA GLY A 110 20.36 -6.64 3.22
C GLY A 110 21.17 -6.81 4.51
N SER A 111 21.93 -7.90 4.61
CA SER A 111 22.80 -8.21 5.76
C SER A 111 24.05 -7.29 5.79
N PRO A 112 24.50 -6.77 6.94
CA PRO A 112 25.68 -5.90 7.03
C PRO A 112 26.97 -6.59 6.56
N ILE A 113 27.84 -5.86 5.86
CA ILE A 113 29.18 -6.34 5.48
C ILE A 113 30.21 -5.80 6.48
N ALA A 114 30.92 -6.69 7.17
CA ALA A 114 31.89 -6.31 8.20
C ALA A 114 32.97 -5.37 7.66
N GLY A 115 33.14 -4.21 8.30
CA GLY A 115 34.10 -3.18 7.88
C GLY A 115 33.66 -2.30 6.70
N SER A 116 32.38 -2.31 6.34
CA SER A 116 31.81 -1.46 5.29
C SER A 116 30.42 -0.94 5.67
N ASP A 117 30.04 0.22 5.14
CA ASP A 117 28.63 0.67 5.13
C ASP A 117 27.77 -0.09 4.10
N SER A 118 28.39 -0.95 3.29
CA SER A 118 27.71 -1.80 2.30
C SER A 118 26.94 -2.95 2.95
N ARG A 119 25.91 -3.42 2.25
CA ARG A 119 25.08 -4.55 2.67
C ARG A 119 24.99 -5.59 1.56
N ALA A 120 25.02 -6.87 1.93
CA ALA A 120 24.77 -7.97 1.01
C ALA A 120 23.25 -8.11 0.80
N PRO A 121 22.74 -8.14 -0.44
CA PRO A 121 21.30 -8.17 -0.69
C PRO A 121 20.65 -9.44 -0.12
N CYS A 122 19.53 -9.27 0.57
CA CYS A 122 18.71 -10.35 1.13
C CYS A 122 17.60 -10.78 0.14
N VAL A 123 16.95 -9.78 -0.46
CA VAL A 123 16.09 -9.89 -1.64
C VAL A 123 16.66 -9.02 -2.74
N TYR A 124 16.25 -9.24 -3.99
CA TYR A 124 16.81 -8.52 -5.13
C TYR A 124 15.79 -8.31 -6.24
N PHE A 125 15.65 -7.07 -6.72
CA PHE A 125 14.86 -6.75 -7.92
C PHE A 125 15.79 -6.53 -9.09
N ARG A 126 15.56 -7.21 -10.23
CA ARG A 126 16.36 -6.98 -11.45
C ARG A 126 15.50 -6.87 -12.71
N PRO A 127 15.97 -6.17 -13.76
CA PRO A 127 15.38 -6.29 -15.08
C PRO A 127 15.28 -7.76 -15.50
N ARG A 128 14.18 -8.09 -16.16
CA ARG A 128 13.93 -9.42 -16.71
C ARG A 128 14.93 -9.79 -17.80
N GLU A 129 15.26 -11.06 -17.87
CA GLU A 129 16.10 -11.71 -18.88
C GLU A 129 15.28 -12.75 -19.66
N ALA A 130 15.77 -13.19 -20.82
CA ALA A 130 15.05 -14.09 -21.71
C ALA A 130 14.72 -15.48 -21.10
N GLY A 131 15.42 -15.88 -20.04
CA GLY A 131 15.17 -17.13 -19.31
C GLY A 131 14.11 -17.04 -18.21
N ASP A 132 13.54 -15.86 -17.93
CA ASP A 132 12.57 -15.70 -16.85
C ASP A 132 11.16 -16.11 -17.29
N GLU A 133 10.75 -17.29 -16.85
CA GLU A 133 9.41 -17.86 -17.03
C GLU A 133 8.33 -17.14 -16.19
N THR A 134 8.70 -16.59 -15.03
CA THR A 134 7.78 -15.90 -14.11
C THR A 134 8.48 -14.67 -13.53
N PHE A 135 7.83 -13.52 -13.65
CA PHE A 135 8.40 -12.19 -13.43
C PHE A 135 7.28 -11.19 -13.10
N LEU A 136 7.63 -10.06 -12.48
CA LEU A 136 6.70 -8.99 -12.15
C LEU A 136 6.54 -8.02 -13.32
N THR A 137 5.31 -7.78 -13.77
CA THR A 137 4.98 -6.69 -14.70
C THR A 137 4.53 -5.44 -13.94
N ILE A 138 5.29 -4.35 -14.04
CA ILE A 138 4.99 -3.07 -13.38
C ILE A 138 4.36 -2.13 -14.40
N ARG A 139 3.17 -1.61 -14.12
CA ARG A 139 2.37 -0.81 -15.07
C ARG A 139 1.56 0.29 -14.38
N TYR A 140 1.15 1.28 -15.16
CA TYR A 140 0.02 2.13 -14.75
C TYR A 140 -1.29 1.35 -14.83
N GLY A 141 -2.28 1.78 -14.03
CA GLY A 141 -3.65 1.27 -14.07
C GLY A 141 -4.50 1.96 -13.01
N GLN A 142 -5.53 1.27 -12.52
CA GLN A 142 -6.38 1.75 -11.43
C GLN A 142 -5.95 1.12 -10.10
N GLY A 143 -6.01 1.92 -9.04
CA GLY A 143 -5.50 1.60 -7.71
C GLY A 143 -3.98 1.55 -7.60
N CYS A 144 -3.52 1.44 -6.36
CA CYS A 144 -2.24 0.84 -6.01
C CYS A 144 -2.58 -0.62 -5.68
N ASN A 145 -1.90 -1.58 -6.30
CA ASN A 145 -2.11 -3.01 -6.04
C ASN A 145 -0.97 -3.88 -6.56
N ALA A 146 -0.73 -5.01 -5.92
CA ALA A 146 0.30 -5.97 -6.29
C ALA A 146 -0.15 -7.42 -6.10
N HIS A 147 0.36 -8.30 -6.96
CA HIS A 147 0.28 -9.74 -6.70
C HIS A 147 1.15 -10.11 -5.50
N MET A 148 0.56 -10.84 -4.56
CA MET A 148 1.27 -11.28 -3.37
C MET A 148 2.16 -12.49 -3.65
N GLY A 149 3.47 -12.31 -3.52
CA GLY A 149 4.45 -13.39 -3.64
C GLY A 149 4.61 -13.97 -5.06
N TYR A 150 5.28 -15.11 -5.12
CA TYR A 150 5.59 -15.85 -6.33
C TYR A 150 4.52 -16.90 -6.65
N TRP A 151 4.06 -16.91 -7.90
CA TRP A 151 3.17 -17.94 -8.44
C TRP A 151 3.67 -18.38 -9.81
N GLN A 152 4.27 -19.57 -9.89
CA GLN A 152 4.81 -20.11 -11.14
C GLN A 152 3.71 -20.21 -12.22
N ASN A 153 4.06 -19.84 -13.46
CA ASN A 153 3.18 -19.85 -14.64
C ASN A 153 2.03 -18.82 -14.62
N PHE A 154 2.05 -17.83 -13.73
CA PHE A 154 1.08 -16.72 -13.74
C PHE A 154 1.74 -15.38 -14.11
N GLY A 155 0.97 -14.52 -14.78
CA GLY A 155 1.37 -13.13 -15.02
C GLY A 155 1.22 -12.29 -13.76
N LEU A 156 2.31 -12.12 -13.00
CA LEU A 156 2.31 -11.32 -11.78
C LEU A 156 2.41 -9.82 -12.12
N THR A 157 1.61 -8.99 -11.46
CA THR A 157 1.55 -7.54 -11.74
C THR A 157 1.63 -6.68 -10.49
N MET A 158 2.31 -5.53 -10.62
CA MET A 158 2.17 -4.37 -9.74
C MET A 158 1.58 -3.21 -10.55
N THR A 159 0.44 -2.68 -10.10
CA THR A 159 -0.29 -1.59 -10.73
C THR A 159 -0.13 -0.33 -9.89
N LEU A 160 0.23 0.78 -10.53
CA LEU A 160 0.40 2.08 -9.88
C LEU A 160 -0.44 3.14 -10.61
N GLN A 161 -1.54 3.58 -10.00
CA GLN A 161 -2.34 4.69 -10.51
C GLN A 161 -1.58 6.02 -10.50
N LYS A 162 -1.80 6.82 -11.55
CA LYS A 162 -1.25 8.16 -11.68
C LYS A 162 -2.21 9.05 -12.48
N ASP A 163 -3.16 9.62 -11.76
CA ASP A 163 -4.10 10.61 -12.29
C ASP A 163 -4.51 11.61 -11.18
N ASN A 164 -5.59 12.36 -11.41
CA ASN A 164 -6.07 13.37 -10.47
C ASN A 164 -6.91 12.77 -9.31
N GLU A 165 -7.28 11.49 -9.39
CA GLU A 165 -8.15 10.82 -8.42
C GLU A 165 -7.33 10.03 -7.41
N ALA A 166 -6.25 9.37 -7.85
CA ALA A 166 -5.22 8.83 -6.97
C ALA A 166 -3.81 8.87 -7.60
N ASN A 167 -2.82 8.93 -6.72
CA ASN A 167 -1.41 8.81 -7.08
C ASN A 167 -0.77 7.71 -6.23
N CYS A 168 -0.08 6.77 -6.85
CA CYS A 168 0.71 5.76 -6.16
C CYS A 168 2.21 6.08 -6.15
N PHE A 169 2.63 7.17 -6.80
CA PHE A 169 4.03 7.59 -6.89
C PHE A 169 4.45 8.38 -5.65
N HIS A 170 4.55 7.64 -4.54
CA HIS A 170 5.13 8.05 -3.27
C HIS A 170 6.08 6.94 -2.78
N SER A 171 7.13 7.28 -2.02
CA SER A 171 8.10 6.29 -1.53
C SER A 171 7.43 5.18 -0.74
N GLY A 172 6.62 5.54 0.28
CA GLY A 172 5.92 4.57 1.12
C GLY A 172 5.00 3.64 0.33
N THR A 173 4.16 4.22 -0.54
CA THR A 173 3.22 3.43 -1.37
C THR A 173 3.95 2.42 -2.26
N ILE A 174 5.02 2.81 -2.97
CA ILE A 174 5.74 1.86 -3.82
C ILE A 174 6.42 0.77 -2.97
N LYS A 175 6.99 1.11 -1.82
CA LYS A 175 7.59 0.12 -0.90
C LYS A 175 6.55 -0.87 -0.34
N HIS A 176 5.34 -0.41 -0.02
CA HIS A 176 4.22 -1.25 0.41
C HIS A 176 3.86 -2.31 -0.65
N GLU A 177 3.66 -1.89 -1.89
CA GLU A 177 3.38 -2.80 -3.02
C GLU A 177 4.54 -3.77 -3.27
N LEU A 178 5.79 -3.33 -3.10
CA LEU A 178 6.96 -4.21 -3.21
C LEU A 178 7.00 -5.26 -2.08
N LEU A 179 6.51 -4.95 -0.87
CA LEU A 179 6.38 -5.93 0.20
C LEU A 179 5.28 -6.96 -0.11
N HIS A 180 4.15 -6.55 -0.69
CA HIS A 180 3.18 -7.50 -1.25
C HIS A 180 3.83 -8.42 -2.28
N VAL A 181 4.57 -7.88 -3.27
CA VAL A 181 5.33 -8.68 -4.24
C VAL A 181 6.26 -9.69 -3.55
N LEU A 182 6.93 -9.29 -2.46
CA LEU A 182 7.81 -10.18 -1.68
C LEU A 182 7.05 -11.23 -0.85
N GLY A 183 5.72 -11.14 -0.74
CA GLY A 183 4.85 -12.16 -0.13
C GLY A 183 4.11 -11.71 1.13
N PHE A 184 4.16 -10.42 1.48
CA PHE A 184 3.60 -9.89 2.73
C PHE A 184 2.14 -9.43 2.61
N ASP A 185 1.32 -9.71 3.62
CA ASP A 185 -0.08 -9.27 3.81
C ASP A 185 -0.09 -8.17 4.89
N HIS A 186 -1.22 -7.51 5.10
CA HIS A 186 -1.27 -6.37 6.01
C HIS A 186 -1.13 -6.75 7.49
N GLU A 187 -0.51 -5.84 8.25
CA GLU A 187 -0.21 -6.03 9.67
C GLU A 187 -1.49 -6.11 10.51
N GLN A 188 -2.52 -5.29 10.23
CA GLN A 188 -3.80 -5.38 10.94
C GLN A 188 -4.56 -6.69 10.67
N ASN A 189 -4.15 -7.49 9.69
CA ASN A 189 -4.75 -8.79 9.41
C ASN A 189 -4.12 -9.92 10.24
N ARG A 190 -3.08 -9.65 11.03
CA ARG A 190 -2.42 -10.61 11.93
C ARG A 190 -3.39 -11.49 12.74
N PRO A 191 -3.11 -12.80 12.91
CA PRO A 191 -3.97 -13.67 13.73
C PRO A 191 -4.11 -13.20 15.18
N ASP A 192 -3.07 -12.58 15.72
CA ASP A 192 -2.97 -11.99 17.06
C ASP A 192 -3.35 -10.49 17.14
N ARG A 193 -3.76 -9.85 16.03
CA ARG A 193 -4.04 -8.40 15.96
C ARG A 193 -5.05 -7.89 17.00
N ASP A 194 -6.03 -8.71 17.40
CA ASP A 194 -7.02 -8.36 18.41
C ASP A 194 -6.41 -8.18 19.82
N ASN A 195 -5.14 -8.52 20.04
CA ASN A 195 -4.40 -8.17 21.25
C ASN A 195 -3.98 -6.69 21.25
N TYR A 196 -3.78 -6.10 20.07
CA TYR A 196 -3.12 -4.80 19.84
C TYR A 196 -4.08 -3.71 19.31
N VAL A 197 -5.03 -4.08 18.45
CA VAL A 197 -6.05 -3.18 17.89
C VAL A 197 -7.45 -3.69 18.18
N THR A 198 -8.43 -2.78 18.13
CA THR A 198 -9.86 -3.08 18.10
C THR A 198 -10.38 -2.69 16.71
N ILE A 199 -11.09 -3.61 16.05
CA ILE A 199 -11.74 -3.36 14.75
C ILE A 199 -13.21 -3.04 14.96
N ASN A 200 -13.60 -1.81 14.61
CA ASN A 200 -14.96 -1.30 14.78
C ASN A 200 -15.81 -1.60 13.53
N TYR A 201 -16.21 -2.85 13.33
CA TYR A 201 -16.98 -3.28 12.15
C TYR A 201 -18.25 -2.44 11.83
N GLY A 202 -18.88 -1.81 12.83
CA GLY A 202 -20.00 -0.89 12.61
C GLY A 202 -19.65 0.43 11.91
N ASN A 203 -18.37 0.83 11.91
CA ASN A 203 -17.86 2.00 11.19
C ASN A 203 -17.34 1.64 9.79
N ILE A 204 -17.16 0.35 9.47
CA ILE A 204 -16.64 -0.13 8.19
C ILE A 204 -17.82 -0.31 7.23
N ASP A 205 -17.69 0.15 5.99
CA ASP A 205 -18.65 -0.23 4.95
C ASP A 205 -18.71 -1.76 4.80
N SER A 206 -19.92 -2.31 4.70
CA SER A 206 -20.14 -3.76 4.67
C SER A 206 -19.48 -4.44 3.48
N GLU A 207 -19.27 -3.72 2.36
CA GLU A 207 -18.56 -4.27 1.21
C GLU A 207 -17.08 -4.56 1.53
N TRP A 208 -16.46 -3.83 2.47
CA TRP A 208 -15.03 -3.92 2.81
C TRP A 208 -14.74 -4.78 4.05
N HIS A 209 -15.74 -5.42 4.67
CA HIS A 209 -15.53 -6.25 5.87
C HIS A 209 -14.50 -7.38 5.65
N TYR A 210 -14.39 -7.91 4.43
CA TYR A 210 -13.42 -8.93 4.07
C TYR A 210 -11.97 -8.43 4.21
N ALA A 211 -11.70 -7.15 3.97
CA ALA A 211 -10.37 -6.55 4.10
C ALA A 211 -9.84 -6.62 5.54
N PHE A 212 -10.73 -6.65 6.54
CA PHE A 212 -10.39 -6.73 7.96
C PHE A 212 -10.41 -8.16 8.52
N GLU A 213 -10.67 -9.19 7.70
CA GLU A 213 -10.67 -10.58 8.18
C GLU A 213 -9.30 -11.01 8.72
N LYS A 214 -9.29 -11.62 9.90
CA LYS A 214 -8.05 -12.14 10.46
C LYS A 214 -7.51 -13.34 9.70
N SER A 215 -6.21 -13.44 9.85
CA SER A 215 -5.36 -14.48 9.33
C SER A 215 -5.31 -15.72 10.22
N THR A 216 -4.65 -16.79 9.77
CA THR A 216 -4.46 -18.02 10.58
C THR A 216 -3.01 -18.53 10.52
N TRP A 217 -2.35 -18.57 11.68
CA TRP A 217 -1.00 -19.13 11.84
C TRP A 217 -0.91 -20.56 11.31
N GLY A 218 0.19 -20.89 10.63
CA GLY A 218 0.52 -22.24 10.16
C GLY A 218 -0.35 -22.75 8.99
N LYS A 219 -1.40 -22.02 8.61
CA LYS A 219 -2.12 -22.23 7.35
C LYS A 219 -1.68 -21.19 6.32
N THR A 220 -1.80 -19.93 6.72
CA THR A 220 -1.92 -18.82 5.76
C THR A 220 -1.19 -17.57 6.21
N ALA A 221 -0.86 -17.46 7.51
CA ALA A 221 0.21 -16.61 8.04
C ALA A 221 1.36 -17.48 8.55
N VAL A 222 2.59 -17.04 8.31
CA VAL A 222 3.81 -17.58 8.95
C VAL A 222 4.15 -16.73 10.17
N ASP A 223 4.32 -17.35 11.34
CA ASP A 223 4.86 -16.66 12.51
C ASP A 223 6.37 -16.47 12.32
N LEU A 224 6.80 -15.22 12.19
CA LEU A 224 8.20 -14.83 12.02
C LEU A 224 8.87 -14.48 13.35
N GLY A 225 8.23 -14.70 14.50
CA GLY A 225 8.79 -14.48 15.84
C GLY A 225 8.95 -12.99 16.19
N THR A 226 8.06 -12.15 15.69
CA THR A 226 8.05 -10.68 15.81
C THR A 226 6.82 -10.22 16.59
N SER A 227 6.98 -9.15 17.37
CA SER A 227 5.85 -8.44 17.98
C SER A 227 5.03 -7.73 16.91
N TYR A 228 3.73 -7.52 17.16
CA TYR A 228 2.89 -6.66 16.34
C TYR A 228 3.47 -5.23 16.24
N ASP A 229 3.51 -4.68 15.04
CA ASP A 229 4.12 -3.39 14.75
C ASP A 229 3.12 -2.38 14.19
N TYR A 230 2.65 -1.48 15.06
CA TYR A 230 1.82 -0.35 14.64
C TYR A 230 2.48 0.52 13.56
N SER A 231 3.81 0.66 13.59
CA SER A 231 4.58 1.47 12.64
C SER A 231 4.96 0.75 11.34
N SER A 232 4.54 -0.51 11.16
CA SER A 232 4.75 -1.25 9.91
C SER A 232 4.20 -0.47 8.72
N ILE A 233 4.96 -0.44 7.63
CA ILE A 233 4.49 0.10 6.36
C ILE A 233 3.25 -0.65 5.83
N MET A 234 3.04 -1.90 6.28
CA MET A 234 1.92 -2.76 5.93
C MET A 234 0.67 -2.58 6.82
N HIS A 235 0.66 -1.59 7.72
CA HIS A 235 -0.47 -1.35 8.63
C HIS A 235 -1.41 -0.24 8.11
N TYR A 236 -2.70 -0.54 7.93
CA TYR A 236 -3.75 0.45 7.57
C TYR A 236 -3.87 1.62 8.56
N GLY A 237 -4.42 2.73 8.07
CA GLY A 237 -4.80 3.89 8.88
C GLY A 237 -6.05 3.68 9.75
N ARG A 238 -6.31 4.66 10.63
CA ARG A 238 -7.40 4.62 11.62
C ARG A 238 -8.80 4.60 11.02
N ASP A 239 -8.97 5.18 9.84
CA ASP A 239 -10.23 5.51 9.17
C ASP A 239 -10.40 4.82 7.81
N TYR A 240 -9.50 3.88 7.47
CA TYR A 240 -9.57 3.09 6.24
C TYR A 240 -10.94 2.38 6.15
N PHE A 241 -11.59 2.49 4.99
CA PHE A 241 -12.93 1.94 4.72
C PHE A 241 -14.05 2.42 5.64
N SER A 242 -13.89 3.58 6.28
CA SER A 242 -14.92 4.17 7.13
C SER A 242 -16.15 4.65 6.32
N ASN A 243 -17.34 4.18 6.69
CA ASN A 243 -18.62 4.59 6.11
C ASN A 243 -19.19 5.89 6.73
N ASN A 244 -18.65 6.29 7.89
CA ASN A 244 -19.21 7.36 8.73
C ASN A 244 -18.16 8.37 9.24
N GLY A 245 -16.91 8.24 8.79
CA GLY A 245 -15.78 9.09 9.21
C GLY A 245 -15.28 8.82 10.64
N GLN A 246 -15.79 7.78 11.32
CA GLN A 246 -15.28 7.33 12.61
C GLN A 246 -14.19 6.26 12.44
N PRO A 247 -13.26 6.10 13.40
CA PRO A 247 -12.18 5.12 13.29
C PRO A 247 -12.69 3.69 13.16
N THR A 248 -12.22 3.00 12.12
CA THR A 248 -12.39 1.57 11.87
C THR A 248 -11.36 0.75 12.63
N ILE A 249 -10.15 1.29 12.84
CA ILE A 249 -9.08 0.69 13.64
C ILE A 249 -8.73 1.59 14.83
N VAL A 250 -8.79 1.03 16.04
CA VAL A 250 -8.38 1.71 17.28
C VAL A 250 -7.25 0.93 17.96
N PRO A 251 -5.99 1.42 17.92
CA PRO A 251 -4.90 0.89 18.72
C PRO A 251 -5.20 0.93 20.21
N LYS A 252 -4.87 -0.15 20.93
CA LYS A 252 -4.94 -0.21 22.39
C LYS A 252 -3.78 0.51 23.07
N GLN A 253 -2.63 0.59 22.39
CA GLN A 253 -1.54 1.48 22.78
C GLN A 253 -1.92 2.93 22.46
N ALA A 254 -1.92 3.78 23.50
CA ALA A 254 -2.16 5.21 23.34
C ALA A 254 -1.15 5.84 22.37
N ASN A 255 -1.65 6.70 21.47
CA ASN A 255 -0.86 7.43 20.47
C ASN A 255 0.00 6.55 19.53
N ALA A 256 -0.31 5.26 19.39
CA ALA A 256 0.38 4.43 18.40
C ALA A 256 0.21 5.01 16.98
N PRO A 257 1.31 5.24 16.22
CA PRO A 257 1.24 5.61 14.82
C PRO A 257 0.77 4.40 14.01
N ILE A 258 -0.21 4.56 13.12
CA ILE A 258 -0.67 3.52 12.18
C ILE A 258 -1.07 4.18 10.85
N GLY A 259 -0.77 3.54 9.71
CA GLY A 259 -1.16 4.02 8.37
C GLY A 259 -0.45 5.26 7.85
N SER A 260 0.77 5.55 8.32
CA SER A 260 1.54 6.73 7.92
C SER A 260 3.06 6.48 7.97
N SER A 261 3.57 5.58 7.12
CA SER A 261 5.01 5.36 6.95
C SER A 261 5.46 5.53 5.48
N ASP A 262 6.61 6.18 5.28
CA ASP A 262 7.30 6.30 4.00
C ASP A 262 8.42 5.27 3.81
N ASP A 263 8.75 4.54 4.87
CA ASP A 263 9.89 3.62 4.99
C ASP A 263 9.48 2.32 5.69
N LEU A 264 10.27 1.26 5.50
CA LEU A 264 10.12 0.00 6.22
C LEU A 264 10.48 0.24 7.70
N SER A 265 9.67 -0.30 8.60
CA SER A 265 10.00 -0.32 10.01
C SER A 265 11.18 -1.28 10.30
N PRO A 266 11.82 -1.19 11.48
CA PRO A 266 12.77 -2.20 11.93
C PRO A 266 12.16 -3.62 11.99
N THR A 267 10.85 -3.74 12.21
CA THR A 267 10.14 -5.03 12.22
C THR A 267 9.96 -5.55 10.79
N ASP A 268 9.48 -4.72 9.86
CA ASP A 268 9.34 -5.06 8.43
C ASP A 268 10.66 -5.64 7.87
N ILE A 269 11.78 -4.99 8.19
CA ILE A 269 13.14 -5.42 7.80
C ILE A 269 13.47 -6.81 8.37
N VAL A 270 13.20 -7.02 9.66
CA VAL A 270 13.47 -8.31 10.34
C VAL A 270 12.56 -9.42 9.79
N GLU A 271 11.31 -9.11 9.48
CA GLU A 271 10.36 -10.06 8.90
C GLU A 271 10.78 -10.48 7.49
N VAL A 272 11.14 -9.55 6.60
CA VAL A 272 11.67 -9.90 5.27
C VAL A 272 12.92 -10.76 5.38
N ARG A 273 13.87 -10.42 6.27
CA ARG A 273 15.08 -11.24 6.50
C ARG A 273 14.76 -12.65 6.97
N ARG A 274 13.89 -12.79 7.97
CA ARG A 274 13.49 -14.10 8.51
C ARG A 274 12.69 -14.91 7.49
N PHE A 275 11.85 -14.27 6.70
CA PHE A 275 11.09 -14.91 5.64
C PHE A 275 12.02 -15.42 4.52
N TYR A 276 12.98 -14.62 4.05
CA TYR A 276 13.92 -15.05 3.00
C TYR A 276 15.13 -15.85 3.52
N GLY A 277 15.24 -16.08 4.84
CA GLY A 277 16.30 -16.90 5.43
C GLY A 277 17.68 -16.21 5.44
N CYS A 278 17.68 -14.88 5.44
CA CYS A 278 18.88 -14.05 5.31
C CYS A 278 19.71 -14.05 6.62
N PRO A 279 21.05 -13.95 6.53
CA PRO A 279 21.91 -13.81 7.71
C PRO A 279 21.53 -12.60 8.58
N ALA A 280 21.60 -12.80 9.90
CA ALA A 280 21.37 -11.77 10.91
C ALA A 280 22.42 -10.66 10.88
#